data_AF-A0A2V5M2S3-F1
#
_entry.id   AF-A0A2V5M2S3-F1
#
_cell.length_a   1.000
_cell.length_b   1.000
_cell.length_c   1.000
_cell.angle_alpha   90.00
_cell.angle_beta   90.00
_cell.angle_gamma   90.00
#
_symmetry.space_group_name_H-M   'P 1'
#
loop_
_entity.id
_entity.type
_entity.pdbx_description
1 polymer ?
#
loop_
_entity_poly.entity_id
_entity_poly.type
_entity_poly.pdbx_seq_one_letter_code
_entity_poly.pdbx_strand_id
1 'polypeptide(L)'
;MKRSLLFTLIIAVAVAAITSISHASGWLAGIDFPLKHWMANLNGPARDLPNIWQYTLVTLLAFATAWITITTGRRHAVALLILAVIAELLTLSWVLSLYHVFFAPAPSILAAVLSYVGALVYLAIAGRKRAVIPLSLFDAKLSREQIARLRSGEIEFDGNARGFETSVVVCDLANKYDLADMDEPGLVAKASEKFTARAAELLREAGAYLHAADGEGVVAVFGFPGALENHAEKAVRAAFDLSHAFTEDLNSSNGENADAGAHVGVSSGSMITAPTEEKQDIFVLGEPIELARRFCVANRFYGSRILIGPRTFELASNAIVARPIDFLSGVNAQERHEIYEPLAFTADAPTELVARRDSFWNGVVLYREQRWAEAYSEFQKARAPNNEEDAPLNLYLRRLAPLALHLMESPAQ
;
A
#
# COMPACT_ATOMS: atom_id res chain seq x y z
N MET A 1 3.45 -21.89 1.50
CA MET A 1 3.37 -23.29 1.97
C MET A 1 4.10 -24.32 1.09
N LYS A 2 3.92 -24.37 -0.24
CA LYS A 2 4.56 -25.43 -1.07
C LYS A 2 6.11 -25.42 -1.02
N ARG A 3 6.74 -24.23 -1.03
CA ARG A 3 8.21 -24.11 -0.97
C ARG A 3 8.80 -24.52 0.38
N SER A 4 8.19 -24.13 1.50
CA SER A 4 8.69 -24.48 2.84
C SER A 4 8.67 -25.99 3.11
N LEU A 5 7.66 -26.70 2.59
CA LEU A 5 7.58 -28.16 2.69
C LEU A 5 8.66 -28.85 1.87
N LEU A 6 8.89 -28.41 0.65
CA LEU A 6 9.97 -28.96 -0.19
C LEU A 6 11.34 -28.82 0.49
N PHE A 7 11.66 -27.64 1.03
CA PHE A 7 12.94 -27.42 1.72
C PHE A 7 13.05 -28.19 3.04
N THR A 8 11.94 -28.32 3.78
CA THR A 8 11.91 -29.18 4.97
C THR A 8 12.27 -30.62 4.60
N LEU A 9 11.69 -31.15 3.53
CA LEU A 9 11.96 -32.50 3.05
C LEU A 9 13.43 -32.67 2.64
N ILE A 10 13.99 -31.71 1.91
CA ILE A 10 15.41 -31.73 1.50
C ILE A 10 16.34 -31.76 2.71
N ILE A 11 16.12 -30.88 3.69
CA ILE A 11 16.92 -30.83 4.92
C ILE A 11 16.78 -32.15 5.69
N ALA A 12 15.57 -32.65 5.87
CA ALA A 12 15.31 -33.88 6.60
C ALA A 12 16.00 -35.10 5.96
N VAL A 13 15.90 -35.25 4.63
CA VAL A 13 16.54 -36.36 3.90
C VAL A 13 18.06 -36.27 3.98
N ALA A 14 18.64 -35.08 3.78
CA ALA A 14 20.09 -34.89 3.87
C ALA A 14 20.62 -35.19 5.27
N VAL A 15 19.96 -34.67 6.31
CA VAL A 15 20.35 -34.88 7.71
C VAL A 15 20.20 -36.35 8.10
N ALA A 16 19.09 -37.01 7.72
CA ALA A 16 18.89 -38.42 8.00
C ALA A 16 19.95 -39.31 7.31
N ALA A 17 20.34 -38.99 6.07
CA ALA A 17 21.39 -39.71 5.37
C ALA A 17 22.75 -39.54 6.06
N ILE A 18 23.13 -38.29 6.39
CA ILE A 18 24.40 -37.98 7.07
C ILE A 18 24.47 -38.72 8.41
N THR A 19 23.43 -38.61 9.23
CA THR A 19 23.39 -39.24 10.56
C THR A 19 23.39 -40.76 10.51
N SER A 20 22.64 -41.36 9.57
CA SER A 20 22.62 -42.82 9.40
C SER A 20 23.97 -43.36 8.91
N ILE A 21 24.64 -42.66 7.98
CA ILE A 21 25.98 -43.02 7.50
C ILE A 21 27.01 -42.87 8.63
N SER A 22 26.97 -41.77 9.40
CA SER A 22 27.86 -41.55 10.55
C SER A 22 27.69 -42.58 11.67
N HIS A 23 26.47 -43.08 11.88
CA HIS A 23 26.22 -44.17 12.81
C HIS A 23 26.76 -45.50 12.27
N ALA A 24 26.43 -45.83 11.01
CA ALA A 24 26.85 -47.08 10.37
C ALA A 24 28.38 -47.20 10.22
N SER A 25 29.10 -46.09 10.04
CA SER A 25 30.57 -46.06 9.99
C SER A 25 31.24 -46.19 11.35
N GLY A 26 30.48 -46.24 12.44
CA GLY A 26 31.00 -46.36 13.81
C GLY A 26 31.56 -45.05 14.38
N TRP A 27 31.47 -43.94 13.66
CA TRP A 27 31.99 -42.64 14.15
C TRP A 27 31.28 -42.18 15.43
N LEU A 28 29.96 -42.43 15.52
CA LEU A 28 29.16 -42.11 16.70
C LEU A 28 29.30 -43.14 17.83
N ALA A 29 29.86 -44.32 17.56
CA ALA A 29 30.02 -45.36 18.58
C ALA A 29 30.93 -44.90 19.73
N GLY A 30 31.91 -44.03 19.46
CA GLY A 30 32.77 -43.46 20.50
C GLY A 30 32.02 -42.57 21.51
N ILE A 31 30.88 -42.00 21.13
CA ILE A 31 30.05 -41.15 22.00
C ILE A 31 29.07 -42.02 22.81
N ASP A 32 28.47 -43.03 22.18
CA ASP A 32 27.52 -43.91 22.83
C ASP A 32 28.19 -44.98 23.70
N PHE A 33 29.45 -45.35 23.44
CA PHE A 33 30.15 -46.42 24.16
C PHE A 33 30.33 -46.15 25.67
N PRO A 34 30.79 -44.96 26.12
CA PRO A 34 30.85 -44.64 27.54
C PRO A 34 29.48 -44.71 28.22
N LEU A 35 28.44 -44.22 27.53
CA LEU A 35 27.06 -44.23 28.02
C LEU A 35 26.52 -45.65 28.16
N LYS A 36 26.73 -46.48 27.12
CA LYS A 36 26.36 -47.91 27.09
C LYS A 36 27.07 -48.67 28.21
N HIS A 37 28.36 -48.44 28.40
CA HIS A 37 29.14 -49.10 29.44
C HIS A 37 28.67 -48.70 30.85
N TRP A 38 28.45 -47.41 31.08
CA TRP A 38 27.91 -46.91 32.35
C TRP A 38 26.54 -47.52 32.67
N MET A 39 25.63 -47.54 31.69
CA MET A 39 24.31 -48.15 31.85
C MET A 39 24.38 -49.66 32.07
N ALA A 40 25.30 -50.36 31.38
CA ALA A 40 25.49 -51.80 31.55
C ALA A 40 26.02 -52.17 32.94
N ASN A 41 26.84 -51.31 33.55
CA ASN A 41 27.32 -51.50 34.92
C ASN A 41 26.19 -51.34 35.95
N LEU A 42 25.17 -50.51 35.66
CA LEU A 42 24.04 -50.28 36.56
C LEU A 42 22.93 -51.32 36.40
N ASN A 43 22.56 -51.62 35.15
CA ASN A 43 21.36 -52.39 34.82
C ASN A 43 21.66 -53.79 34.24
N GLY A 44 22.94 -54.13 34.05
CA GLY A 44 23.37 -55.37 33.39
C GLY A 44 23.49 -55.25 31.85
N PRO A 45 24.01 -56.29 31.18
CA PRO A 45 24.26 -56.25 29.73
C PRO A 45 22.95 -56.09 28.94
N ALA A 46 22.98 -55.23 27.91
CA ALA A 46 21.82 -54.91 27.08
C ALA A 46 22.06 -55.28 25.61
N ARG A 47 21.00 -55.67 24.90
CA ARG A 47 20.99 -55.90 23.45
C ARG A 47 20.72 -54.59 22.72
N ASP A 48 21.39 -54.37 21.59
CA ASP A 48 21.19 -53.17 20.80
C ASP A 48 19.80 -53.14 20.13
N LEU A 49 19.14 -51.98 20.17
CA LEU A 49 17.89 -51.77 19.45
C LEU A 49 18.13 -51.95 17.95
N PRO A 50 17.25 -52.67 17.21
CA PRO A 50 17.43 -52.86 15.77
C PRO A 50 17.56 -51.54 15.01
N ASN A 51 18.53 -51.48 14.10
CA ASN A 51 18.85 -50.28 13.32
C ASN A 51 17.64 -49.70 12.56
N ILE A 52 16.68 -50.53 12.16
CA ILE A 52 15.47 -50.06 11.46
C ILE A 52 14.69 -49.05 12.31
N TRP A 53 14.51 -49.31 13.60
CA TRP A 53 13.79 -48.42 14.51
C TRP A 53 14.58 -47.14 14.80
N GLN A 54 15.92 -47.25 14.90
CA GLN A 54 16.78 -46.09 15.09
C GLN A 54 16.72 -45.14 13.87
N TYR A 55 16.82 -45.67 12.66
CA TYR A 55 16.80 -44.84 11.44
C TYR A 55 15.40 -44.27 11.14
N THR A 56 14.32 -44.98 11.48
CA THR A 56 12.96 -44.42 11.42
C THR A 56 12.80 -43.25 12.39
N LEU A 57 13.31 -43.35 13.61
CA LEU A 57 13.24 -42.25 14.57
C LEU A 57 14.07 -41.04 14.12
N VAL A 58 15.28 -41.27 13.61
CA VAL A 58 16.17 -40.24 13.06
C VAL A 58 15.50 -39.45 11.92
N THR A 59 14.86 -40.14 10.98
CA THR A 59 14.16 -39.50 9.85
C THR A 59 12.96 -38.67 10.31
N LEU A 60 12.14 -39.19 11.23
CA LEU A 60 11.00 -38.47 11.78
C LEU A 60 11.41 -37.23 12.57
N LEU A 61 12.43 -37.35 13.43
CA LEU A 61 12.97 -36.22 14.19
C LEU A 61 13.53 -35.15 13.26
N ALA A 62 14.36 -35.54 12.29
CA ALA A 62 14.93 -34.59 11.33
C ALA A 62 13.86 -33.82 10.56
N PHE A 63 12.75 -34.46 10.19
CA PHE A 63 11.62 -33.78 9.54
C PHE A 63 10.86 -32.86 10.50
N ALA A 64 10.48 -33.35 11.68
CA ALA A 64 9.72 -32.60 12.66
C ALA A 64 10.46 -31.34 13.13
N THR A 65 11.76 -31.45 13.43
CA THR A 65 12.58 -30.31 13.86
C THR A 65 12.75 -29.28 12.74
N ALA A 66 12.99 -29.72 11.49
CA ALA A 66 13.08 -28.81 10.35
C ALA A 66 11.75 -28.07 10.12
N TRP A 67 10.63 -28.81 10.15
CA TRP A 67 9.31 -28.24 9.91
C TRP A 67 8.97 -27.18 10.95
N ILE A 68 9.04 -27.54 12.25
CA ILE A 68 8.72 -26.64 13.36
C ILE A 68 9.61 -25.39 13.33
N THR A 69 10.90 -25.54 13.02
CA THR A 69 11.84 -24.42 12.94
C THR A 69 11.50 -23.48 11.78
N ILE A 70 11.09 -24.01 10.62
CA ILE A 70 10.75 -23.21 9.44
C ILE A 70 9.38 -22.52 9.61
N THR A 71 8.40 -23.16 10.25
CA THR A 71 7.04 -22.62 10.38
C THR A 71 6.86 -21.66 11.55
N THR A 72 7.72 -21.73 12.57
CA THR A 72 7.53 -21.00 13.84
C THR A 72 8.42 -19.76 13.93
N GLY A 73 7.83 -18.58 14.16
CA GLY A 73 8.58 -17.33 14.32
C GLY A 73 9.34 -17.18 15.65
N ARG A 74 8.98 -17.97 16.68
CA ARG A 74 9.55 -17.90 18.03
C ARG A 74 10.78 -18.79 18.20
N ARG A 75 11.93 -18.33 17.69
CA ARG A 75 13.18 -19.13 17.65
C ARG A 75 13.66 -19.64 19.02
N HIS A 76 13.55 -18.84 20.07
CA HIS A 76 13.93 -19.25 21.42
C HIS A 76 13.08 -20.41 21.97
N ALA A 77 11.79 -20.46 21.64
CA ALA A 77 10.91 -21.54 22.07
C ALA A 77 11.27 -22.87 21.39
N VAL A 78 11.66 -22.83 20.10
CA VAL A 78 12.11 -24.01 19.36
C VAL A 78 13.43 -24.54 19.92
N ALA A 79 14.36 -23.66 20.30
CA ALA A 79 15.60 -24.06 20.95
C ALA A 79 15.37 -24.79 22.28
N LEU A 80 14.43 -24.29 23.11
CA LEU A 80 14.02 -24.96 24.35
C LEU A 80 13.37 -26.31 24.07
N LEU A 81 12.54 -26.42 23.03
CA LEU A 81 11.93 -27.68 22.61
C LEU A 81 13.00 -28.70 22.20
N ILE A 82 14.04 -28.29 21.48
CA ILE A 82 15.14 -29.19 21.09
C ILE A 82 15.92 -29.66 22.32
N LEU A 83 16.17 -28.79 23.29
CA LEU A 83 16.79 -29.20 24.57
C LEU A 83 15.91 -30.21 25.32
N ALA A 84 14.59 -30.01 25.33
CA ALA A 84 13.65 -30.96 25.92
C ALA A 84 13.68 -32.32 25.18
N VAL A 85 13.68 -32.33 23.85
CA VAL A 85 13.80 -33.55 23.04
C VAL A 85 15.12 -34.28 23.31
N ILE A 86 16.23 -33.56 23.46
CA ILE A 86 17.53 -34.17 23.82
C ILE A 86 17.44 -34.85 25.20
N ALA A 87 16.84 -34.18 26.18
CA ALA A 87 16.62 -34.77 27.50
C ALA A 87 15.73 -36.02 27.42
N GLU A 88 14.63 -35.98 26.66
CA GLU A 88 13.73 -37.12 26.44
C GLU A 88 14.42 -38.31 25.76
N LEU A 89 15.32 -38.07 24.81
CA LEU A 89 16.07 -39.15 24.15
C LEU A 89 17.05 -39.84 25.11
N LEU A 90 17.68 -39.07 26.01
CA LEU A 90 18.56 -39.60 27.04
C LEU A 90 17.77 -40.38 28.10
N THR A 91 16.62 -39.87 28.54
CA THR A 91 15.76 -40.59 29.48
C THR A 91 15.19 -41.86 28.84
N LEU A 92 14.79 -41.83 27.57
CA LEU A 92 14.36 -43.01 26.83
C LEU A 92 15.46 -44.07 26.76
N SER A 93 16.70 -43.67 26.47
CA SER A 93 17.87 -44.58 26.46
C SER A 93 18.05 -45.25 27.82
N TRP A 94 17.94 -44.49 28.91
CA TRP A 94 18.04 -45.02 30.27
C TRP A 94 16.88 -45.95 30.64
N VAL A 95 15.64 -45.59 30.31
CA VAL A 95 14.46 -46.42 30.58
C VAL A 95 14.54 -47.74 29.82
N LEU A 96 14.93 -47.74 28.55
CA LEU A 96 15.10 -48.97 27.76
C LEU A 96 16.22 -49.86 28.32
N SER A 97 17.26 -49.25 28.88
CA SER A 97 18.34 -50.00 29.54
C SER A 97 17.84 -50.82 30.73
N LEU A 98 16.81 -50.37 31.46
CA LEU A 98 16.16 -51.16 32.53
C LEU A 98 15.53 -52.45 32.01
N TYR A 99 15.16 -52.50 30.72
CA TYR A 99 14.63 -53.68 30.04
C TYR A 99 15.70 -54.44 29.25
N HIS A 100 16.98 -54.19 29.51
CA HIS A 100 18.12 -54.78 28.79
C HIS A 100 18.12 -54.49 27.28
N VAL A 101 17.58 -53.36 26.85
CA VAL A 101 17.64 -52.86 25.47
C VAL A 101 18.43 -51.55 25.43
N PHE A 102 19.48 -51.49 24.63
CA PHE A 102 20.26 -50.26 24.44
C PHE A 102 19.80 -49.52 23.19
N PHE A 103 19.25 -48.32 23.41
CA PHE A 103 19.00 -47.34 22.35
C PHE A 103 20.18 -46.35 22.33
N ALA A 104 20.84 -46.22 21.19
CA ALA A 104 21.90 -45.25 20.96
C ALA A 104 21.29 -43.85 20.74
N PRO A 105 21.39 -42.90 21.69
CA PRO A 105 20.75 -41.60 21.55
C PRO A 105 21.53 -40.66 20.61
N ALA A 106 22.85 -40.84 20.43
CA ALA A 106 23.68 -39.89 19.68
C ALA A 106 23.22 -39.66 18.22
N PRO A 107 22.83 -40.68 17.43
CA PRO A 107 22.31 -40.44 16.07
C PRO A 107 21.05 -39.58 16.04
N SER A 108 20.12 -39.80 16.99
CA SER A 108 18.86 -39.05 17.07
C SER A 108 19.08 -37.61 17.54
N ILE A 109 19.96 -37.41 18.51
CA ILE A 109 20.38 -36.09 18.98
C ILE A 109 21.06 -35.32 17.84
N LEU A 110 21.98 -35.96 17.12
CA LEU A 110 22.67 -35.35 15.99
C LEU A 110 21.69 -34.95 14.88
N ALA A 111 20.67 -35.78 14.61
CA ALA A 111 19.64 -35.46 13.61
C ALA A 111 18.84 -34.22 13.99
N ALA A 112 18.40 -34.12 15.24
CA ALA A 112 17.66 -32.97 15.73
C ALA A 112 18.50 -31.68 15.67
N VAL A 113 19.76 -31.73 16.10
CA VAL A 113 20.69 -30.59 16.09
C VAL A 113 21.03 -30.14 14.66
N LEU A 114 21.44 -31.07 13.78
CA LEU A 114 21.79 -30.73 12.40
C LEU A 114 20.58 -30.21 11.62
N SER A 115 19.39 -30.77 11.85
CA SER A 115 18.16 -30.30 11.23
C SER A 115 17.78 -28.89 11.70
N TYR A 116 17.91 -28.61 13.00
CA TYR A 116 17.72 -27.26 13.53
C TYR A 116 18.70 -26.25 12.93
N VAL A 117 20.00 -26.58 12.91
CA VAL A 117 21.04 -25.72 12.33
C VAL A 117 20.80 -25.52 10.82
N GLY A 118 20.49 -26.58 10.09
CA GLY A 118 20.17 -26.51 8.66
C GLY A 118 18.95 -25.64 8.37
N ALA A 119 17.90 -25.73 9.19
CA ALA A 119 16.74 -24.88 9.10
C ALA A 119 17.06 -23.40 9.42
N LEU A 120 17.92 -23.13 10.42
CA LEU A 120 18.39 -21.77 10.71
C LEU A 120 19.22 -21.19 9.55
N VAL A 121 20.10 -21.98 8.94
CA VAL A 121 20.89 -21.58 7.77
C VAL A 121 19.96 -21.29 6.58
N TYR A 122 18.97 -22.16 6.33
CA TYR A 122 17.94 -21.91 5.31
C TYR A 122 17.21 -20.60 5.58
N LEU A 123 16.75 -20.36 6.80
CA LEU A 123 16.06 -19.12 7.17
C LEU A 123 16.95 -17.89 7.06
N ALA A 124 18.25 -18.00 7.37
CA ALA A 124 19.21 -16.91 7.18
C ALA A 124 19.43 -16.60 5.70
N ILE A 125 19.55 -17.62 4.85
CA ILE A 125 19.74 -17.45 3.40
C ILE A 125 18.46 -16.99 2.71
N ALA A 126 17.31 -17.58 3.06
CA ALA A 126 15.99 -17.17 2.57
C ALA A 126 15.64 -15.77 3.06
N GLY A 127 16.03 -15.43 4.30
CA GLY A 127 15.93 -14.09 4.87
C GLY A 127 16.82 -13.08 4.15
N ARG A 128 18.01 -13.47 3.67
CA ARG A 128 18.86 -12.62 2.80
C ARG A 128 18.26 -12.41 1.40
N LYS A 129 17.47 -13.35 0.89
CA LYS A 129 16.76 -13.23 -0.41
C LYS A 129 15.48 -12.40 -0.33
N ARG A 130 14.87 -12.27 0.86
CA ARG A 130 13.99 -11.13 1.15
C ARG A 130 14.92 -9.94 1.30
N ALA A 131 15.26 -9.32 0.17
CA ALA A 131 16.06 -8.12 0.14
C ALA A 131 15.56 -7.20 1.27
N VAL A 132 16.44 -6.88 2.22
CA VAL A 132 16.22 -5.74 3.10
C VAL A 132 16.08 -4.58 2.15
N ILE A 133 14.84 -4.21 1.83
CA ILE A 133 14.58 -3.05 1.01
C ILE A 133 15.23 -1.89 1.76
N PRO A 134 16.16 -1.16 1.14
CA PRO A 134 16.69 0.03 1.75
C PRO A 134 15.50 0.94 2.02
N LEU A 135 15.15 1.17 3.29
CA LEU A 135 14.14 2.17 3.65
C LEU A 135 14.50 3.56 3.09
N SER A 136 15.76 3.75 2.67
CA SER A 136 16.22 4.90 1.90
C SER A 136 15.46 5.11 0.58
N LEU A 137 14.85 4.08 -0.02
CA LEU A 137 13.96 4.24 -1.19
C LEU A 137 12.73 5.10 -0.88
N PHE A 138 12.34 5.17 0.38
CA PHE A 138 11.16 5.88 0.85
C PHE A 138 11.53 7.11 1.69
N ASP A 139 12.80 7.50 1.68
CA ASP A 139 13.26 8.60 2.52
C ASP A 139 12.58 9.91 2.12
N ALA A 140 12.07 10.65 3.10
CA ALA A 140 11.18 11.80 2.95
C ALA A 140 9.87 11.57 2.13
N LYS A 141 9.63 10.39 1.54
CA LYS A 141 8.46 10.10 0.69
C LYS A 141 7.27 9.51 1.44
N LEU A 142 7.51 8.90 2.61
CA LEU A 142 6.49 8.28 3.45
C LEU A 142 6.41 8.93 4.84
N SER A 143 5.26 8.77 5.49
CA SER A 143 5.13 9.14 6.91
C SER A 143 5.96 8.21 7.81
N ARG A 144 6.27 8.71 9.01
CA ARG A 144 6.96 7.92 10.05
C ARG A 144 6.18 6.65 10.40
N GLU A 145 4.85 6.73 10.40
CA GLU A 145 3.97 5.60 10.66
C GLU A 145 4.06 4.54 9.55
N GLN A 146 3.98 4.94 8.27
CA GLN A 146 4.11 4.01 7.15
C GLN A 146 5.49 3.33 7.13
N ILE A 147 6.56 4.06 7.45
CA ILE A 147 7.92 3.49 7.60
C ILE A 147 7.96 2.48 8.75
N ALA A 148 7.31 2.77 9.88
CA ALA A 148 7.24 1.83 11.01
C ALA A 148 6.47 0.55 10.62
N ARG A 149 5.37 0.67 9.88
CA ARG A 149 4.57 -0.46 9.37
C ARG A 149 5.38 -1.33 8.40
N LEU A 150 6.14 -0.72 7.48
CA LEU A 150 7.11 -1.43 6.62
C LEU A 150 8.17 -2.17 7.43
N ARG A 151 8.75 -1.51 8.45
CA ARG A 151 9.78 -2.11 9.31
C ARG A 151 9.25 -3.29 10.13
N SER A 152 8.01 -3.21 10.59
CA SER A 152 7.35 -4.28 11.33
C SER A 152 6.96 -5.49 10.45
N GLY A 153 6.94 -5.31 9.12
CA GLY A 153 6.50 -6.31 8.16
C GLY A 153 4.97 -6.38 8.00
N GLU A 154 4.22 -5.42 8.53
CA GLU A 154 2.76 -5.31 8.32
C GLU A 154 2.44 -5.00 6.85
N ILE A 155 3.26 -4.14 6.22
CA ILE A 155 3.19 -3.87 4.78
C ILE A 155 4.23 -4.74 4.09
N GLU A 156 3.77 -5.70 3.29
CA GLU A 156 4.65 -6.50 2.44
C GLU A 156 5.02 -5.74 1.17
N PHE A 157 6.23 -5.19 1.14
CA PHE A 157 6.91 -4.76 -0.07
C PHE A 157 8.08 -5.72 -0.29
N ASP A 158 8.21 -6.30 -1.48
CA ASP A 158 9.27 -7.27 -1.81
C ASP A 158 10.33 -6.71 -2.76
N GLY A 159 10.19 -5.43 -3.16
CA GLY A 159 11.10 -4.75 -4.07
C GLY A 159 11.05 -5.29 -5.50
N ASN A 160 10.02 -6.04 -5.86
CA ASN A 160 9.80 -6.46 -7.23
C ASN A 160 8.82 -5.51 -7.94
N ALA A 161 8.86 -5.54 -9.28
CA ALA A 161 7.83 -4.88 -10.08
C ALA A 161 6.46 -5.48 -9.75
N ARG A 162 5.51 -4.64 -9.33
CA ARG A 162 4.16 -5.08 -8.94
C ARG A 162 3.12 -4.04 -9.35
N GLY A 163 1.93 -4.53 -9.72
CA GLY A 163 0.75 -3.72 -9.94
C GLY A 163 0.02 -3.42 -8.63
N PHE A 164 -0.43 -2.18 -8.47
CA PHE A 164 -1.25 -1.71 -7.34
C PHE A 164 -2.48 -1.00 -7.89
N GLU A 165 -3.64 -1.23 -7.28
CA GLU A 165 -4.78 -0.32 -7.45
C GLU A 165 -4.59 0.86 -6.48
N THR A 166 -4.63 2.07 -7.02
CA THR A 166 -4.20 3.28 -6.32
C THR A 166 -5.06 4.48 -6.68
N SER A 167 -4.98 5.52 -5.86
CA SER A 167 -5.47 6.86 -6.21
C SER A 167 -4.33 7.85 -6.17
N VAL A 168 -4.18 8.62 -7.24
CA VAL A 168 -3.19 9.68 -7.37
C VAL A 168 -3.88 11.01 -7.09
N VAL A 169 -3.27 11.80 -6.20
CA VAL A 169 -3.62 13.19 -5.96
C VAL A 169 -2.51 14.05 -6.55
N VAL A 170 -2.90 14.99 -7.41
CA VAL A 170 -2.04 16.08 -7.88
C VAL A 170 -2.56 17.36 -7.28
N CYS A 171 -1.70 18.12 -6.62
CA CYS A 171 -2.02 19.41 -6.03
C CYS A 171 -1.07 20.46 -6.59
N ASP A 172 -1.64 21.56 -7.05
CA ASP A 172 -0.87 22.64 -7.64
C ASP A 172 -1.41 24.03 -7.28
N LEU A 173 -0.54 25.03 -7.32
CA LEU A 173 -0.84 26.42 -7.02
C LEU A 173 -1.68 27.03 -8.14
N ALA A 174 -2.90 27.47 -7.80
CA ALA A 174 -3.93 27.87 -8.77
C ALA A 174 -3.49 29.03 -9.68
N ASN A 175 -2.84 30.03 -9.11
CA ASN A 175 -2.47 31.28 -9.79
C ASN A 175 -0.96 31.35 -10.11
N LYS A 176 -0.26 30.22 -10.25
CA LYS A 176 1.21 30.19 -10.38
C LYS A 176 1.76 31.02 -11.55
N TYR A 177 1.04 31.09 -12.66
CA TYR A 177 1.49 31.81 -13.85
C TYR A 177 1.26 33.31 -13.69
N ASP A 178 0.15 33.70 -13.06
CA ASP A 178 -0.12 35.11 -12.77
C ASP A 178 0.93 35.67 -11.79
N LEU A 179 1.33 34.86 -10.79
CA LEU A 179 2.44 35.19 -9.89
C LEU A 179 3.77 35.30 -10.63
N ALA A 180 4.08 34.37 -11.53
CA ALA A 180 5.32 34.38 -12.30
C ALA A 180 5.45 35.61 -13.22
N ASP A 181 4.33 36.13 -13.71
CA ASP A 181 4.29 37.29 -14.60
C ASP A 181 4.33 38.64 -13.85
N MET A 182 3.88 38.69 -12.60
CA MET A 182 3.69 39.94 -11.84
C MET A 182 4.72 40.19 -10.74
N ASP A 183 5.31 39.14 -10.15
CA ASP A 183 6.15 39.25 -8.96
C ASP A 183 7.66 39.06 -9.26
N GLU A 184 8.50 39.47 -8.32
CA GLU A 184 9.94 39.24 -8.39
C GLU A 184 10.25 37.72 -8.36
N PRO A 185 11.16 37.18 -9.22
CA PRO A 185 11.41 35.74 -9.31
C PRO A 185 11.73 35.06 -7.97
N GLY A 186 12.44 35.75 -7.07
CA GLY A 186 12.75 35.24 -5.73
C GLY A 186 11.52 35.09 -4.82
N LEU A 187 10.52 35.96 -4.97
CA LEU A 187 9.27 35.88 -4.22
C LEU A 187 8.40 34.72 -4.73
N VAL A 188 8.30 34.57 -6.05
CA VAL A 188 7.55 33.47 -6.69
C VAL A 188 8.13 32.10 -6.31
N ALA A 189 9.46 31.97 -6.35
CA ALA A 189 10.16 30.74 -5.97
C ALA A 189 9.89 30.39 -4.50
N LYS A 190 10.00 31.37 -3.60
CA LYS A 190 9.76 31.16 -2.16
C LYS A 190 8.30 30.81 -1.85
N ALA A 191 7.34 31.46 -2.52
CA ALA A 191 5.93 31.15 -2.37
C ALA A 191 5.60 29.74 -2.86
N SER A 192 6.14 29.35 -4.02
CA SER A 192 5.98 28.01 -4.60
C SER A 192 6.61 26.93 -3.71
N GLU A 193 7.82 27.16 -3.20
CA GLU A 193 8.48 26.24 -2.28
C GLU A 193 7.69 26.05 -0.98
N LYS A 194 7.18 27.13 -0.40
CA LYS A 194 6.33 27.08 0.81
C LYS A 194 5.04 26.30 0.55
N PHE A 195 4.38 26.56 -0.59
CA PHE A 195 3.16 25.83 -1.00
C PHE A 195 3.45 24.34 -1.17
N THR A 196 4.44 23.97 -1.97
CA THR A 196 4.81 22.59 -2.26
C THR A 196 5.21 21.84 -0.98
N ALA A 197 6.00 22.46 -0.10
CA ALA A 197 6.38 21.87 1.18
C ALA A 197 5.16 21.58 2.08
N ARG A 198 4.21 22.53 2.16
CA ARG A 198 2.99 22.35 2.97
C ARG A 198 2.07 21.29 2.39
N ALA A 199 1.85 21.30 1.08
CA ALA A 199 1.03 20.29 0.41
C ALA A 199 1.63 18.88 0.55
N ALA A 200 2.95 18.74 0.39
CA ALA A 200 3.67 17.49 0.57
C ALA A 200 3.58 16.97 2.01
N GLU A 201 3.69 17.85 3.01
CA GLU A 201 3.51 17.49 4.41
C GLU A 201 2.10 16.93 4.67
N LEU A 202 1.05 17.64 4.27
CA LEU A 202 -0.35 17.22 4.45
C LEU A 202 -0.63 15.87 3.79
N LEU A 203 -0.18 15.67 2.55
CA LEU A 203 -0.37 14.41 1.82
C LEU A 203 0.39 13.25 2.45
N ARG A 204 1.61 13.50 2.91
CA ARG A 204 2.43 12.49 3.61
C ARG A 204 1.80 12.11 4.94
N GLU A 205 1.29 13.06 5.71
CA GLU A 205 0.59 12.82 6.98
C GLU A 205 -0.73 12.06 6.78
N ALA A 206 -1.44 12.33 5.67
CA ALA A 206 -2.61 11.55 5.25
C ALA A 206 -2.26 10.08 4.85
N GLY A 207 -0.98 9.73 4.81
CA GLY A 207 -0.49 8.37 4.56
C GLY A 207 -0.23 8.07 3.09
N ALA A 208 -0.13 9.09 2.24
CA ALA A 208 0.26 8.92 0.84
C ALA A 208 1.78 8.73 0.68
N TYR A 209 2.16 8.07 -0.41
CA TYR A 209 3.52 8.08 -0.92
C TYR A 209 3.74 9.29 -1.83
N LEU A 210 4.73 10.13 -1.51
CA LEU A 210 5.10 11.27 -2.35
C LEU A 210 5.92 10.81 -3.54
N HIS A 211 5.34 10.86 -4.73
CA HIS A 211 6.03 10.54 -5.98
C HIS A 211 6.92 11.71 -6.42
N ALA A 212 6.38 12.93 -6.40
CA ALA A 212 7.07 14.17 -6.75
C ALA A 212 6.57 15.33 -5.87
N ALA A 213 7.46 16.26 -5.55
CA ALA A 213 7.17 17.52 -4.87
C ALA A 213 8.19 18.55 -5.35
N ASP A 214 7.83 19.31 -6.39
CA ASP A 214 8.72 20.22 -7.10
C ASP A 214 7.98 21.52 -7.49
N GLY A 215 8.56 22.31 -8.40
CA GLY A 215 7.96 23.57 -8.87
C GLY A 215 6.70 23.40 -9.71
N GLU A 216 6.39 22.17 -10.16
CA GLU A 216 5.14 21.84 -10.85
C GLU A 216 4.03 21.41 -9.90
N GLY A 217 4.31 21.32 -8.59
CA GLY A 217 3.36 20.96 -7.54
C GLY A 217 3.72 19.65 -6.85
N VAL A 218 2.71 18.99 -6.27
CA VAL A 218 2.87 17.74 -5.53
C VAL A 218 2.07 16.63 -6.19
N VAL A 219 2.71 15.47 -6.38
CA VAL A 219 2.07 14.23 -6.83
C VAL A 219 2.21 13.19 -5.73
N ALA A 220 1.09 12.73 -5.21
CA ALA A 220 1.03 11.75 -4.13
C ALA A 220 0.14 10.56 -4.49
N VAL A 221 0.49 9.38 -3.96
CA VAL A 221 -0.14 8.11 -4.29
C VAL A 221 -0.69 7.45 -3.03
N PHE A 222 -1.99 7.18 -3.01
CA PHE A 222 -2.67 6.36 -2.01
C PHE A 222 -2.79 4.92 -2.50
N GLY A 223 -2.66 3.95 -1.59
CA GLY A 223 -2.67 2.51 -1.94
C GLY A 223 -1.30 1.92 -2.29
N PHE A 224 -0.23 2.66 -1.99
CA PHE A 224 1.16 2.23 -2.13
C PHE A 224 1.97 2.69 -0.91
N PRO A 225 2.95 1.91 -0.39
CA PRO A 225 3.46 0.61 -0.85
C PRO A 225 2.65 -0.61 -0.40
N GLY A 226 1.65 -0.41 0.46
CA GLY A 226 0.68 -1.44 0.85
C GLY A 226 -0.67 -1.20 0.19
N ALA A 227 -1.32 -2.29 -0.23
CA ALA A 227 -2.69 -2.21 -0.75
C ALA A 227 -3.61 -1.59 0.29
N LEU A 228 -4.51 -0.73 -0.16
CA LEU A 228 -5.45 0.00 0.67
C LEU A 228 -6.82 0.00 0.00
N GLU A 229 -7.81 -0.68 0.58
CA GLU A 229 -9.13 -0.83 -0.06
C GLU A 229 -9.85 0.52 -0.25
N ASN A 230 -9.76 1.43 0.71
CA ASN A 230 -10.39 2.75 0.65
C ASN A 230 -9.44 3.85 0.13
N HIS A 231 -8.52 3.51 -0.79
CA HIS A 231 -7.54 4.46 -1.32
C HIS A 231 -8.19 5.69 -1.97
N ALA A 232 -9.33 5.51 -2.67
CA ALA A 232 -10.06 6.60 -3.31
C ALA A 232 -10.71 7.56 -2.31
N GLU A 233 -11.38 7.03 -1.27
CA GLU A 233 -11.97 7.86 -0.21
C GLU A 233 -10.89 8.69 0.50
N LYS A 234 -9.74 8.08 0.84
CA LYS A 234 -8.64 8.80 1.48
C LYS A 234 -8.05 9.88 0.57
N ALA A 235 -7.91 9.60 -0.71
CA ALA A 235 -7.41 10.58 -1.68
C ALA A 235 -8.35 11.78 -1.81
N VAL A 236 -9.67 11.56 -1.86
CA VAL A 236 -10.65 12.64 -1.88
C VAL A 236 -10.67 13.42 -0.57
N ARG A 237 -10.52 12.75 0.58
CA ARG A 237 -10.39 13.43 1.89
C ARG A 237 -9.18 14.35 1.92
N ALA A 238 -8.02 13.84 1.50
CA ALA A 238 -6.81 14.65 1.42
C ALA A 238 -6.96 15.83 0.43
N ALA A 239 -7.73 15.67 -0.66
CA ALA A 239 -8.04 16.78 -1.57
C ALA A 239 -8.87 17.87 -0.89
N PHE A 240 -9.87 17.52 -0.08
CA PHE A 240 -10.62 18.47 0.75
C PHE A 240 -9.72 19.15 1.79
N ASP A 241 -8.88 18.38 2.49
CA ASP A 241 -7.97 18.91 3.51
C ASP A 241 -6.99 19.93 2.91
N LEU A 242 -6.44 19.64 1.73
CA LEU A 242 -5.60 20.57 0.96
C LEU A 242 -6.38 21.83 0.59
N SER A 243 -7.57 21.68 -0.02
CA SER A 243 -8.38 22.82 -0.42
C SER A 243 -8.76 23.71 0.77
N HIS A 244 -9.03 23.12 1.94
CA HIS A 244 -9.37 23.85 3.15
C HIS A 244 -8.15 24.60 3.71
N ALA A 245 -7.02 23.90 3.88
CA ALA A 245 -5.79 24.49 4.40
C ALA A 245 -5.35 25.72 3.61
N PHE A 246 -5.39 25.65 2.27
CA PHE A 246 -5.01 26.78 1.42
C PHE A 246 -6.11 27.84 1.28
N THR A 247 -7.36 27.59 1.71
CA THR A 247 -8.40 28.63 1.78
C THR A 247 -8.33 29.40 3.11
N GLU A 248 -8.08 28.72 4.22
CA GLU A 248 -7.94 29.37 5.53
C GLU A 248 -6.71 30.27 5.62
N ASP A 249 -5.59 29.85 5.03
CA ASP A 249 -4.37 30.65 4.98
C ASP A 249 -4.62 31.99 4.25
N LEU A 250 -5.43 31.99 3.19
CA LEU A 250 -5.82 33.22 2.46
C LEU A 250 -6.60 34.19 3.34
N ASN A 251 -7.57 33.69 4.09
CA ASN A 251 -8.40 34.52 4.97
C ASN A 251 -7.62 35.07 6.17
N SER A 252 -6.55 34.39 6.58
CA SER A 252 -5.77 34.72 7.78
C SER A 252 -4.61 35.70 7.51
N SER A 253 -4.06 35.71 6.29
CA SER A 253 -3.12 36.74 5.87
C SER A 253 -3.87 37.93 5.28
N ASN A 254 -3.90 39.07 5.98
CA ASN A 254 -4.50 40.35 5.60
C ASN A 254 -3.95 40.95 4.27
N GLY A 255 -4.06 40.24 3.14
CA GLY A 255 -3.58 40.67 1.83
C GLY A 255 -2.06 40.65 1.63
N GLU A 256 -1.27 40.14 2.58
CA GLU A 256 0.21 40.06 2.47
C GLU A 256 0.71 38.80 1.75
N ASN A 257 -0.09 37.73 1.66
CA ASN A 257 0.20 36.59 0.81
C ASN A 257 -0.68 36.71 -0.43
N ALA A 258 -0.06 36.63 -1.61
CA ALA A 258 -0.77 36.58 -2.88
C ALA A 258 -1.80 35.44 -2.86
N ASP A 259 -2.91 35.65 -3.58
CA ASP A 259 -4.11 34.80 -3.62
C ASP A 259 -3.79 33.38 -4.15
N ALA A 260 -3.17 32.57 -3.31
CA ALA A 260 -2.63 31.24 -3.58
C ALA A 260 -3.67 30.15 -3.29
N GLY A 261 -4.74 30.11 -4.08
CA GLY A 261 -5.64 28.96 -4.09
C GLY A 261 -4.93 27.67 -4.50
N ALA A 262 -5.49 26.51 -4.13
CA ALA A 262 -4.99 25.21 -4.57
C ALA A 262 -5.97 24.58 -5.57
N HIS A 263 -5.43 24.07 -6.68
CA HIS A 263 -6.14 23.16 -7.56
C HIS A 263 -5.73 21.73 -7.25
N VAL A 264 -6.72 20.83 -7.20
CA VAL A 264 -6.48 19.42 -6.90
C VAL A 264 -7.16 18.55 -7.96
N GLY A 265 -6.40 17.59 -8.49
CA GLY A 265 -6.89 16.55 -9.38
C GLY A 265 -6.73 15.18 -8.77
N VAL A 266 -7.77 14.34 -8.82
CA VAL A 266 -7.72 12.96 -8.28
C VAL A 266 -8.12 11.94 -9.32
N SER A 267 -7.24 10.99 -9.61
CA SER A 267 -7.53 9.88 -10.51
C SER A 267 -7.17 8.55 -9.88
N SER A 268 -7.96 7.52 -10.16
CA SER A 268 -7.80 6.19 -9.58
C SER A 268 -7.62 5.15 -10.67
N GLY A 269 -6.77 4.15 -10.42
CA GLY A 269 -6.55 3.06 -11.36
C GLY A 269 -5.33 2.22 -11.02
N SER A 270 -5.01 1.30 -11.92
CA SER A 270 -3.86 0.42 -11.80
C SER A 270 -2.57 1.16 -12.12
N MET A 271 -1.56 1.02 -11.27
CA MET A 271 -0.21 1.51 -11.49
C MET A 271 0.82 0.41 -11.30
N ILE A 272 1.91 0.46 -12.04
CA ILE A 272 3.05 -0.43 -11.91
C ILE A 272 4.13 0.32 -11.14
N THR A 273 4.65 -0.31 -10.09
CA THR A 273 5.77 0.22 -9.32
C THR A 273 6.92 -0.75 -9.32
N ALA A 274 8.15 -0.27 -9.49
CA ALA A 274 9.37 -1.07 -9.40
C ALA A 274 10.51 -0.22 -8.81
N PRO A 275 11.43 -0.78 -8.02
CA PRO A 275 12.67 -0.06 -7.69
C PRO A 275 13.46 0.24 -8.96
N THR A 276 14.11 1.41 -9.01
CA THR A 276 15.04 1.75 -10.09
C THR A 276 16.23 0.76 -10.12
N GLU A 277 16.92 0.65 -11.25
CA GLU A 277 18.08 -0.26 -11.40
C GLU A 277 19.15 0.01 -10.34
N GLU A 278 19.41 1.29 -10.06
CA GLU A 278 20.35 1.75 -9.03
C GLU A 278 19.80 1.62 -7.60
N LYS A 279 18.52 1.27 -7.43
CA LYS A 279 17.81 1.14 -6.16
C LYS A 279 17.94 2.39 -5.28
N GLN A 280 17.79 3.56 -5.92
CA GLN A 280 17.74 4.86 -5.24
C GLN A 280 16.31 5.38 -5.11
N ASP A 281 15.40 4.96 -6.00
CA ASP A 281 14.02 5.42 -6.00
C ASP A 281 13.06 4.30 -6.47
N ILE A 282 11.75 4.55 -6.37
CA ILE A 282 10.68 3.76 -6.95
C ILE A 282 10.22 4.41 -8.25
N PHE A 283 10.42 3.68 -9.35
CA PHE A 283 9.77 3.96 -10.61
C PHE A 283 8.28 3.67 -10.49
N VAL A 284 7.44 4.64 -10.85
CA VAL A 284 5.97 4.53 -10.87
C VAL A 284 5.49 4.83 -12.27
N LEU A 285 4.65 3.96 -12.81
CA LEU A 285 4.06 4.10 -14.14
C LEU A 285 2.56 3.84 -14.09
N GLY A 286 1.76 4.78 -14.57
CA GLY A 286 0.33 4.58 -14.74
C GLY A 286 -0.38 5.83 -15.25
N GLU A 287 -1.44 5.59 -16.03
CA GLU A 287 -2.37 6.61 -16.51
C GLU A 287 -2.98 7.50 -15.40
N PRO A 288 -3.26 7.00 -14.17
CA PRO A 288 -3.80 7.85 -13.11
C PRO A 288 -2.97 9.12 -12.83
N ILE A 289 -1.64 9.08 -12.99
CA ILE A 289 -0.78 10.26 -12.81
C ILE A 289 -1.10 11.33 -13.85
N GLU A 290 -1.18 10.94 -15.12
CA GLU A 290 -1.44 11.85 -16.23
C GLU A 290 -2.86 12.44 -16.13
N LEU A 291 -3.87 11.61 -15.86
CA LEU A 291 -5.24 12.08 -15.69
C LEU A 291 -5.38 13.02 -14.50
N ALA A 292 -4.76 12.72 -13.35
CA ALA A 292 -4.81 13.59 -12.18
C ALA A 292 -4.17 14.96 -12.46
N ARG A 293 -3.05 15.02 -13.20
CA ARG A 293 -2.44 16.29 -13.65
C ARG A 293 -3.39 17.09 -14.53
N ARG A 294 -4.06 16.43 -15.48
CA ARG A 294 -5.05 17.09 -16.35
C ARG A 294 -6.24 17.62 -15.56
N PHE A 295 -6.77 16.85 -14.61
CA PHE A 295 -7.86 17.29 -13.74
C PHE A 295 -7.45 18.48 -12.88
N CYS A 296 -6.22 18.46 -12.35
CA CYS A 296 -5.66 19.58 -11.60
C CYS A 296 -5.66 20.87 -12.43
N VAL A 297 -5.16 20.83 -13.66
CA VAL A 297 -5.16 21.98 -14.59
C VAL A 297 -6.59 22.37 -15.00
N ALA A 298 -7.48 21.39 -15.19
CA ALA A 298 -8.85 21.62 -15.65
C ALA A 298 -9.67 22.50 -14.70
N ASN A 299 -9.37 22.47 -13.39
CA ASN A 299 -10.01 23.29 -12.37
C ASN A 299 -10.09 24.77 -12.77
N ARG A 300 -9.01 25.32 -13.34
CA ARG A 300 -8.95 26.72 -13.81
C ARG A 300 -10.04 27.07 -14.81
N PHE A 301 -10.38 26.15 -15.72
CA PHE A 301 -11.36 26.41 -16.78
C PHE A 301 -12.81 26.29 -16.29
N TYR A 302 -13.04 25.47 -15.27
CA TYR A 302 -14.36 25.27 -14.69
C TYR A 302 -14.64 26.16 -13.48
N GLY A 303 -13.60 26.75 -12.89
CA GLY A 303 -13.68 27.51 -11.64
C GLY A 303 -13.92 26.62 -10.42
N SER A 304 -13.67 25.31 -10.55
CA SER A 304 -13.70 24.36 -9.43
C SER A 304 -12.35 24.35 -8.72
N ARG A 305 -12.29 23.74 -7.53
CA ARG A 305 -11.03 23.55 -6.79
C ARG A 305 -10.54 22.11 -6.83
N ILE A 306 -11.47 21.16 -6.85
CA ILE A 306 -11.19 19.72 -6.85
C ILE A 306 -11.93 19.11 -8.02
N LEU A 307 -11.21 18.35 -8.85
CA LEU A 307 -11.80 17.51 -9.89
C LEU A 307 -11.35 16.06 -9.73
N ILE A 308 -12.30 15.15 -9.89
CA ILE A 308 -12.07 13.71 -9.78
C ILE A 308 -12.49 13.00 -11.06
N GLY A 309 -11.75 11.96 -11.43
CA GLY A 309 -12.09 11.08 -12.54
C GLY A 309 -13.22 10.10 -12.23
N PRO A 310 -13.76 9.42 -13.25
CA PRO A 310 -14.90 8.52 -13.10
C PRO A 310 -14.60 7.33 -12.20
N ARG A 311 -13.41 6.73 -12.33
CA ARG A 311 -13.00 5.62 -11.46
C ARG A 311 -12.89 6.03 -9.99
N THR A 312 -12.42 7.25 -9.72
CA THR A 312 -12.39 7.79 -8.35
C THR A 312 -13.80 7.99 -7.81
N PHE A 313 -14.70 8.55 -8.63
CA PHE A 313 -16.10 8.71 -8.27
C PHE A 313 -16.77 7.36 -7.98
N GLU A 314 -16.60 6.35 -8.83
CA GLU A 314 -17.13 5.00 -8.60
C GLU A 314 -16.70 4.44 -7.25
N LEU A 315 -15.39 4.45 -6.97
CA LEU A 315 -14.80 3.88 -5.75
C LEU A 315 -15.17 4.66 -4.47
N ALA A 316 -15.38 5.98 -4.57
CA ALA A 316 -15.70 6.84 -3.44
C ALA A 316 -17.19 7.21 -3.32
N SER A 317 -18.03 6.78 -4.27
CA SER A 317 -19.43 7.23 -4.45
C SER A 317 -20.31 7.14 -3.20
N ASN A 318 -20.10 6.13 -2.36
CA ASN A 318 -20.85 5.97 -1.11
C ASN A 318 -20.43 6.97 -0.03
N ALA A 319 -19.20 7.47 -0.09
CA ALA A 319 -18.64 8.36 0.92
C ALA A 319 -18.77 9.85 0.55
N ILE A 320 -19.02 10.19 -0.71
CA ILE A 320 -19.00 11.58 -1.18
C ILE A 320 -20.28 11.98 -1.90
N VAL A 321 -20.64 13.25 -1.75
CA VAL A 321 -21.60 13.95 -2.61
C VAL A 321 -20.81 14.69 -3.69
N ALA A 322 -21.01 14.33 -4.95
CA ALA A 322 -20.34 14.95 -6.09
C ALA A 322 -21.34 15.29 -7.21
N ARG A 323 -20.96 16.23 -8.08
CA ARG A 323 -21.71 16.61 -9.30
C ARG A 323 -20.88 16.40 -10.56
N PRO A 324 -21.48 16.00 -11.69
CA PRO A 324 -20.79 15.92 -12.98
C PRO A 324 -20.48 17.32 -13.49
N ILE A 325 -19.28 17.55 -14.00
CA ILE A 325 -18.85 18.85 -14.51
C ILE A 325 -18.88 18.88 -16.04
N ASP A 326 -18.08 18.03 -16.70
CA ASP A 326 -17.98 17.97 -18.15
C ASP A 326 -17.28 16.68 -18.59
N PHE A 327 -17.02 16.52 -19.88
CA PHE A 327 -16.14 15.47 -20.41
C PHE A 327 -14.76 16.03 -20.75
N LEU A 328 -13.72 15.35 -20.29
CA LEU A 328 -12.34 15.59 -20.72
C LEU A 328 -11.83 14.45 -21.57
N SER A 329 -11.05 14.76 -22.60
CA SER A 329 -10.37 13.75 -23.40
C SER A 329 -9.35 12.99 -22.54
N GLY A 330 -9.38 11.66 -22.62
CA GLY A 330 -8.41 10.77 -22.01
C GLY A 330 -7.03 10.88 -22.66
N VAL A 331 -6.13 9.97 -22.32
CA VAL A 331 -4.79 9.92 -22.95
C VAL A 331 -4.93 9.69 -24.46
N ASN A 332 -5.93 8.91 -24.87
CA ASN A 332 -6.34 8.76 -26.25
C ASN A 332 -7.44 9.77 -26.61
N ALA A 333 -7.30 10.44 -27.77
CA ALA A 333 -8.25 11.48 -28.20
C ALA A 333 -9.71 11.00 -28.39
N GLN A 334 -9.94 9.70 -28.53
CA GLN A 334 -11.28 9.11 -28.63
C GLN A 334 -11.91 8.78 -27.29
N GLU A 335 -11.10 8.65 -26.25
CA GLU A 335 -11.58 8.35 -24.91
C GLU A 335 -12.03 9.65 -24.24
N ARG A 336 -13.20 9.62 -23.61
CA ARG A 336 -13.75 10.76 -22.87
C ARG A 336 -14.10 10.30 -21.47
N HIS A 337 -13.56 11.00 -20.48
CA HIS A 337 -13.86 10.76 -19.08
C HIS A 337 -14.80 11.86 -18.58
N GLU A 338 -15.93 11.46 -18.01
CA GLU A 338 -16.75 12.38 -17.23
C GLU A 338 -16.00 12.73 -15.96
N ILE A 339 -15.79 14.02 -15.74
CA ILE A 339 -15.18 14.54 -14.52
C ILE A 339 -16.26 15.00 -13.55
N TYR A 340 -15.96 14.86 -12.27
CA TYR A 340 -16.85 15.24 -11.18
C TYR A 340 -16.16 16.21 -10.25
N GLU A 341 -16.95 17.09 -9.65
CA GLU A 341 -16.53 17.91 -8.53
C GLU A 341 -17.12 17.33 -7.24
N PRO A 342 -16.27 16.90 -6.28
CA PRO A 342 -16.75 16.51 -4.96
C PRO A 342 -17.11 17.76 -4.15
N LEU A 343 -18.28 17.77 -3.53
CA LEU A 343 -18.82 18.90 -2.80
C LEU A 343 -18.72 18.73 -1.28
N ALA A 344 -18.97 17.51 -0.78
CA ALA A 344 -18.92 17.18 0.64
C ALA A 344 -18.79 15.67 0.84
N PHE A 345 -18.43 15.27 2.06
CA PHE A 345 -18.65 13.90 2.51
C PHE A 345 -20.13 13.67 2.81
N THR A 346 -20.64 12.50 2.46
CA THR A 346 -22.05 12.12 2.68
C THR A 346 -22.48 12.28 4.13
N ALA A 347 -21.58 12.03 5.08
CA ALA A 347 -21.83 12.16 6.52
C ALA A 347 -22.10 13.61 6.96
N ASP A 348 -21.49 14.58 6.26
CA ASP A 348 -21.50 16.00 6.65
C ASP A 348 -22.32 16.87 5.70
N ALA A 349 -22.87 16.29 4.62
CA ALA A 349 -23.56 17.01 3.57
C ALA A 349 -24.94 17.55 4.02
N PRO A 350 -25.15 18.88 4.03
CA PRO A 350 -26.48 19.44 4.30
C PRO A 350 -27.50 19.00 3.25
N THR A 351 -28.74 18.76 3.67
CA THR A 351 -29.83 18.35 2.74
C THR A 351 -30.04 19.36 1.61
N GLU A 352 -29.86 20.65 1.88
CA GLU A 352 -29.94 21.71 0.89
C GLU A 352 -28.83 21.61 -0.17
N LEU A 353 -27.60 21.29 0.24
CA LEU A 353 -26.48 21.07 -0.69
C LEU A 353 -26.78 19.90 -1.62
N VAL A 354 -27.34 18.82 -1.09
CA VAL A 354 -27.74 17.64 -1.89
C VAL A 354 -28.83 18.00 -2.90
N ALA A 355 -29.87 18.74 -2.50
CA ALA A 355 -30.94 19.16 -3.40
C ALA A 355 -30.44 20.10 -4.53
N ARG A 356 -29.52 21.02 -4.20
CA ARG A 356 -28.86 21.88 -5.18
C ARG A 356 -27.98 21.08 -6.14
N ARG A 357 -27.22 20.12 -5.62
CA ARG A 357 -26.43 19.17 -6.41
C ARG A 357 -27.32 18.42 -7.39
N ASP A 358 -28.46 17.89 -6.94
CA ASP A 358 -29.38 17.13 -7.79
C ASP A 358 -29.97 18.01 -8.90
N SER A 359 -30.34 19.25 -8.57
CA SER A 359 -30.81 20.23 -9.56
C SER A 359 -29.71 20.56 -10.59
N PHE A 360 -28.47 20.74 -10.13
CA PHE A 360 -27.33 20.93 -11.03
C PHE A 360 -27.13 19.75 -11.97
N TRP A 361 -27.15 18.52 -11.43
CA TRP A 361 -26.99 17.30 -12.21
C TRP A 361 -28.07 17.20 -13.29
N ASN A 362 -29.33 17.41 -12.94
CA ASN A 362 -30.44 17.42 -13.89
C ASN A 362 -30.25 18.50 -14.96
N GLY A 363 -29.79 19.69 -14.58
CA GLY A 363 -29.43 20.77 -15.50
C GLY A 363 -28.37 20.34 -16.52
N VAL A 364 -27.32 19.64 -16.09
CA VAL A 364 -26.28 19.12 -16.99
C VAL A 364 -26.83 18.07 -17.95
N VAL A 365 -27.70 17.16 -17.48
CA VAL A 365 -28.35 16.16 -18.33
C VAL A 365 -29.20 16.84 -19.40
N LEU A 366 -30.08 17.77 -19.01
CA LEU A 366 -30.95 18.51 -19.92
C LEU A 366 -30.14 19.38 -20.90
N TYR A 367 -29.03 19.98 -20.44
CA TYR A 367 -28.11 20.73 -21.29
C TYR A 367 -27.51 19.84 -22.38
N ARG A 368 -27.10 18.61 -22.04
CA ARG A 368 -26.57 17.64 -23.00
C ARG A 368 -27.64 17.16 -23.99
N GLU A 369 -28.90 17.09 -23.56
CA GLU A 369 -30.06 16.83 -24.41
C GLU A 369 -30.51 18.04 -25.27
N GLN A 370 -29.82 19.19 -25.16
CA GLN A 370 -30.17 20.44 -25.87
C GLN A 370 -31.53 21.04 -25.45
N ARG A 371 -32.04 20.68 -24.27
CA ARG A 371 -33.28 21.20 -23.69
C ARG A 371 -33.00 22.46 -22.88
N TRP A 372 -32.62 23.53 -23.59
CA TRP A 372 -32.01 24.73 -23.00
C TRP A 372 -32.86 25.43 -21.93
N ALA A 373 -34.17 25.58 -22.16
CA ALA A 373 -35.06 26.27 -21.22
C ALA A 373 -35.24 25.49 -19.91
N GLU A 374 -35.35 24.16 -20.01
CA GLU A 374 -35.50 23.28 -18.85
C GLU A 374 -34.18 23.18 -18.07
N ALA A 375 -33.05 23.04 -18.79
CA ALA A 375 -31.72 23.09 -18.19
C ALA A 375 -31.50 24.40 -17.40
N TYR A 376 -31.88 25.53 -17.98
CA TYR A 376 -31.80 26.83 -17.32
C TYR A 376 -32.63 26.87 -16.03
N SER A 377 -33.86 26.33 -16.04
CA SER A 377 -34.70 26.26 -14.85
C SER A 377 -34.05 25.43 -13.74
N GLU A 378 -33.49 24.26 -14.07
CA GLU A 378 -32.79 23.40 -13.11
C GLU A 378 -31.53 24.07 -12.55
N PHE A 379 -30.73 24.74 -13.40
CA PHE A 379 -29.57 25.50 -12.93
C PHE A 379 -29.96 26.67 -12.02
N GLN A 380 -31.08 27.33 -12.26
CA GLN A 380 -31.57 28.38 -11.35
C GLN A 380 -31.95 27.82 -9.97
N LYS A 381 -32.50 26.60 -9.90
CA LYS A 381 -32.78 25.90 -8.62
C LYS A 381 -31.50 25.50 -7.89
N ALA A 382 -30.40 25.29 -8.60
CA ALA A 382 -29.11 24.92 -8.00
C ALA A 382 -28.37 26.08 -7.31
N ARG A 383 -28.82 27.32 -7.46
CA ARG A 383 -28.18 28.51 -6.86
C ARG A 383 -28.19 28.48 -5.33
N ALA A 384 -27.11 28.99 -4.74
CA ALA A 384 -27.02 29.17 -3.29
C ALA A 384 -27.92 30.31 -2.80
N PRO A 385 -28.50 30.21 -1.59
CA PRO A 385 -28.98 31.37 -0.87
C PRO A 385 -27.78 32.28 -0.53
N ASN A 386 -27.92 33.60 -0.67
CA ASN A 386 -26.93 34.62 -0.28
C ASN A 386 -25.78 34.91 -1.26
N ASN A 387 -25.95 34.69 -2.56
CA ASN A 387 -24.95 35.04 -3.58
C ASN A 387 -23.57 34.38 -3.39
N GLU A 388 -23.51 33.22 -2.73
CA GLU A 388 -22.29 32.41 -2.74
C GLU A 388 -21.93 32.04 -4.18
N GLU A 389 -20.70 32.38 -4.59
CA GLU A 389 -20.28 32.27 -5.98
C GLU A 389 -19.96 30.81 -6.34
N ASP A 390 -20.81 30.23 -7.19
CA ASP A 390 -20.62 28.90 -7.76
C ASP A 390 -20.15 29.04 -9.22
N ALA A 391 -18.82 29.06 -9.40
CA ALA A 391 -18.21 29.30 -10.71
C ALA A 391 -18.60 28.23 -11.77
N PRO A 392 -18.62 26.92 -11.46
CA PRO A 392 -19.12 25.91 -12.40
C PRO A 392 -20.59 26.12 -12.81
N LEU A 393 -21.47 26.52 -11.88
CA LEU A 393 -22.86 26.85 -12.21
C LEU A 393 -22.95 28.09 -13.11
N ASN A 394 -22.18 29.12 -12.79
CA ASN A 394 -22.13 30.35 -13.58
C ASN A 394 -21.60 30.10 -15.01
N LEU A 395 -20.67 29.16 -15.18
CA LEU A 395 -20.19 28.74 -16.49
C LEU A 395 -21.34 28.18 -17.34
N TYR A 396 -22.17 27.28 -16.79
CA TYR A 396 -23.32 26.72 -17.50
C TYR A 396 -24.39 27.76 -17.82
N LEU A 397 -24.69 28.65 -16.87
CA LEU A 397 -25.64 29.76 -17.11
C LEU A 397 -25.15 30.71 -18.21
N ARG A 398 -23.84 31.01 -18.27
CA ARG A 398 -23.25 31.80 -19.37
C ARG A 398 -23.33 31.08 -20.71
N ARG A 399 -23.09 29.77 -20.75
CA ARG A 399 -23.22 28.95 -21.98
C ARG A 399 -24.67 28.93 -22.50
N LEU A 400 -25.66 28.94 -21.61
CA LEU A 400 -27.08 28.93 -21.95
C LEU A 400 -27.64 30.29 -22.40
N ALA A 401 -27.10 31.41 -21.91
CA ALA A 401 -27.59 32.75 -22.21
C ALA A 401 -27.78 33.05 -23.73
N PRO A 402 -26.81 32.79 -24.62
CA PRO A 402 -27.01 33.01 -26.05
C PRO A 402 -28.00 32.02 -26.70
N LEU A 403 -28.10 30.80 -26.18
CA LEU A 403 -28.98 29.74 -26.71
C LEU A 403 -30.46 30.03 -26.39
N ALA A 404 -30.73 30.62 -25.22
CA ALA A 404 -32.07 31.04 -24.83
C ALA A 404 -32.56 32.25 -25.65
N LEU A 405 -31.67 33.21 -25.97
CA LEU A 405 -32.00 34.36 -26.83
C LEU A 405 -32.42 33.92 -28.24
N HIS A 406 -31.73 32.92 -28.82
CA HIS A 406 -32.05 32.43 -30.15
C HIS A 406 -33.43 31.74 -30.23
N LEU A 407 -33.87 31.08 -29.17
CA LEU A 407 -35.22 30.49 -29.06
C LEU A 407 -36.32 31.55 -28.92
N MET A 408 -36.01 32.72 -28.35
CA MET A 408 -36.96 33.83 -28.27
C MET A 408 -37.09 34.58 -29.61
N GLU A 409 -36.04 34.60 -30.42
CA GLU A 409 -36.02 35.25 -31.75
C GLU A 409 -36.55 34.35 -32.88
N SER A 410 -36.50 33.02 -32.72
CA SER A 410 -37.11 32.06 -33.65
C SER A 410 -38.03 31.09 -32.90
N PRO A 411 -39.30 31.49 -32.65
CA PRO A 411 -40.29 30.52 -32.21
C PRO A 411 -40.46 29.50 -33.34
N ALA A 412 -40.31 28.22 -33.02
CA ALA A 412 -40.46 27.12 -33.95
C ALA A 412 -41.75 27.28 -34.80
N GLN A 413 -41.61 27.21 -36.12
CA GLN A 413 -42.74 27.08 -37.06
C GLN A 413 -43.35 25.69 -36.99
#